data_AF-A0A2N3N812-F1
#
_entry.id   AF-A0A2N3N812-F1
#
_cell.length_a   1.000
_cell.length_b   1.000
_cell.length_c   1.000
_cell.angle_alpha   90.00
_cell.angle_beta   90.00
_cell.angle_gamma   90.00
#
_symmetry.space_group_name_H-M   'P 1'
#
loop_
_entity.id
_entity.type
_entity.pdbx_description
1 polymer ?
#
loop_
_entity_poly.entity_id
_entity_poly.type
_entity_poly.pdbx_seq_one_letter_code
_entity_poly.pdbx_strand_id
1 'polypeptide(L)'
;MPFEEEVKKADLARLVRWSKNRLIEMMTDALTDTKAIAIQRETASILETDLNTNPKAVLLYFGGTGPIGHINKRLLQWHEMAENKARIKVSYETSSPAVYSLYIDKLVAFDTLLTRWALKEDNFLTWADNKFDGERTVWEASPQVPKLTKIIKDQAHEWFLRHQITPEFLQKSAIQIMDTFLYERPDMMVLVNLVLNFPKVKYIQQIEMKRAESEQLVELVLGCVPVLGGAIGLYEAWEGRDLAGYKLSNLERGVLAATVLLPAAGRLFKYGKAAYTEARLARMYGRSEAEWTRAIKASAQASEKQGALKTIQEGEEALLKTGTIDAKLAKELETVLPQLAQSAVPTTTVSPEVKAAWEALSQAYPALKVLDEFAIERIVQKGANESHIKGQLLEEIMEAHIIPWLRKREAGFALGVEVPEGKVLEYIPGHAIRSAMEKTPQQLTDGMVGYWDKEVFHVLGIFEAKAGKKGTRELLVGSKDLTVAQKQELRAFAKDTWRDERDIAKRLGKPYTRTVEQLVRLKDGGQLQRDIERLAVNEDGSLASVFIDGKTVSVHMSPKSTKFFGIVPKGKRIDVFEAQVTAAGYKFEAIAAPISNTDLNTATKRLAEIGAATIPKPP
;
A
#
# COMPACT_ATOMS: atom_id res chain seq x y z
N MET A 1 -41.12 52.01 2.26
CA MET A 1 -40.52 51.08 3.25
C MET A 1 -39.44 50.29 2.53
N PRO A 2 -38.24 50.10 3.10
CA PRO A 2 -37.28 49.15 2.56
C PRO A 2 -37.88 47.73 2.59
N PHE A 3 -37.59 46.91 1.59
CA PHE A 3 -37.98 45.50 1.61
C PHE A 3 -37.08 44.77 2.62
N GLU A 4 -37.69 44.19 3.65
CA GLU A 4 -37.00 43.34 4.62
C GLU A 4 -37.09 41.86 4.23
N GLU A 5 -35.95 41.18 4.28
CA GLU A 5 -35.81 39.73 4.13
C GLU A 5 -35.63 39.08 5.51
N GLU A 6 -36.25 37.92 5.74
CA GLU A 6 -36.12 37.11 6.95
C GLU A 6 -35.52 35.74 6.61
N VAL A 7 -34.46 35.31 7.30
CA VAL A 7 -33.89 33.96 7.15
C VAL A 7 -34.79 32.94 7.83
N LYS A 8 -35.33 31.98 7.07
CA LYS A 8 -36.24 30.94 7.58
C LYS A 8 -35.54 29.60 7.69
N LYS A 9 -36.10 28.68 8.48
CA LYS A 9 -35.63 27.28 8.58
C LYS A 9 -35.54 26.59 7.21
N ALA A 10 -36.41 26.96 6.27
CA ALA A 10 -36.38 26.46 4.89
C ALA A 10 -35.11 26.90 4.11
N ASP A 11 -34.61 28.12 4.35
CA ASP A 11 -33.38 28.62 3.73
C ASP A 11 -32.15 27.91 4.29
N LEU A 12 -32.13 27.65 5.61
CA LEU A 12 -31.09 26.83 6.25
C LEU A 12 -31.06 25.41 5.67
N ALA A 13 -32.22 24.75 5.55
CA ALA A 13 -32.34 23.43 4.95
C ALA A 13 -31.95 23.41 3.46
N ARG A 14 -32.19 24.50 2.72
CA ARG A 14 -31.73 24.68 1.34
C ARG A 14 -30.20 24.76 1.27
N LEU A 15 -29.55 25.46 2.20
CA LEU A 15 -28.09 25.53 2.29
C LEU A 15 -27.46 24.16 2.60
N VAL A 16 -27.99 23.41 3.56
CA VAL A 16 -27.52 22.04 3.87
C VAL A 16 -27.61 21.16 2.62
N ARG A 17 -28.75 21.19 1.91
CA ARG A 17 -28.94 20.43 0.66
C ARG A 17 -27.97 20.86 -0.44
N TRP A 18 -27.74 22.16 -0.58
CA TRP A 18 -26.76 22.68 -1.53
C TRP A 18 -25.33 22.20 -1.20
N SER A 19 -24.93 22.24 0.08
CA SER A 19 -23.62 21.77 0.54
C SER A 19 -23.42 20.26 0.30
N LYS A 20 -24.46 19.44 0.49
CA LYS A 20 -24.48 18.01 0.11
C LYS A 20 -24.39 17.79 -1.39
N ASN A 21 -25.17 18.52 -2.19
CA ASN A 21 -25.08 18.44 -3.66
C ASN A 21 -23.67 18.80 -4.14
N ARG A 22 -23.04 19.82 -3.53
CA ARG A 22 -21.68 20.25 -3.85
C ARG A 22 -20.64 19.19 -3.50
N LEU A 23 -20.83 18.44 -2.40
CA LEU A 23 -20.00 17.27 -2.09
C LEU A 23 -20.14 16.19 -3.18
N ILE A 24 -21.37 15.87 -3.61
CA ILE A 24 -21.61 14.90 -4.68
C ILE A 24 -20.90 15.35 -5.97
N GLU A 25 -21.07 16.60 -6.39
CA GLU A 25 -20.35 17.18 -7.54
C GLU A 25 -18.83 16.96 -7.43
N MET A 26 -18.24 17.29 -6.28
CA MET A 26 -16.81 17.14 -6.00
C MET A 26 -16.35 15.68 -6.04
N MET A 27 -17.13 14.73 -5.51
CA MET A 27 -16.85 13.29 -5.64
C MET A 27 -17.07 12.74 -7.06
N THR A 28 -17.79 13.46 -7.92
CA THR A 28 -17.94 13.10 -9.35
C THR A 28 -16.88 13.72 -10.25
N ASP A 29 -15.95 14.49 -9.70
CA ASP A 29 -14.87 15.13 -10.45
C ASP A 29 -13.50 14.72 -9.92
N ALA A 30 -12.84 13.81 -10.64
CA ALA A 30 -11.55 13.23 -10.26
C ALA A 30 -10.37 14.22 -10.28
N LEU A 31 -10.59 15.46 -10.70
CA LEU A 31 -9.61 16.55 -10.53
C LEU A 31 -9.71 17.21 -9.15
N THR A 32 -10.77 16.94 -8.38
CA THR A 32 -10.93 17.47 -7.03
C THR A 32 -9.93 16.82 -6.09
N ASP A 33 -9.19 17.64 -5.34
CA ASP A 33 -8.28 17.12 -4.33
C ASP A 33 -9.02 16.50 -3.13
N THR A 34 -8.48 15.40 -2.64
CA THR A 34 -8.98 14.63 -1.48
C THR A 34 -9.23 15.50 -0.24
N LYS A 35 -8.35 16.47 0.07
CA LYS A 35 -8.50 17.39 1.20
C LYS A 35 -9.69 18.33 1.01
N ALA A 36 -9.95 18.77 -0.22
CA ALA A 36 -11.13 19.57 -0.54
C ALA A 36 -12.43 18.76 -0.37
N ILE A 37 -12.46 17.50 -0.82
CA ILE A 37 -13.61 16.59 -0.61
C ILE A 37 -13.85 16.36 0.89
N ALA A 38 -12.79 16.09 1.65
CA ALA A 38 -12.85 15.91 3.10
C ALA A 38 -13.40 17.15 3.82
N ILE A 39 -12.88 18.35 3.51
CA ILE A 39 -13.37 19.61 4.07
C ILE A 39 -14.85 19.80 3.69
N GLN A 40 -15.23 19.65 2.42
CA GLN A 40 -16.63 19.82 1.99
C GLN A 40 -17.58 18.83 2.69
N ARG A 41 -17.15 17.58 2.93
CA ARG A 41 -17.97 16.60 3.66
C ARG A 41 -18.17 17.03 5.10
N GLU A 42 -17.10 17.42 5.79
CA GLU A 42 -17.19 17.87 7.17
C GLU A 42 -18.01 19.17 7.29
N THR A 43 -17.91 20.09 6.33
CA THR A 43 -18.80 21.26 6.23
C THR A 43 -20.26 20.83 6.15
N ALA A 44 -20.62 19.92 5.24
CA ALA A 44 -21.99 19.43 5.08
C ALA A 44 -22.50 18.71 6.35
N SER A 45 -21.64 17.92 6.99
CA SER A 45 -21.91 17.19 8.24
C SER A 45 -22.16 18.15 9.41
N ILE A 46 -21.35 19.21 9.55
CA ILE A 46 -21.49 20.23 10.58
C ILE A 46 -22.77 21.04 10.36
N LEU A 47 -23.06 21.47 9.13
CA LEU A 47 -24.30 22.21 8.81
C LEU A 47 -25.56 21.37 9.09
N GLU A 48 -25.53 20.07 8.75
CA GLU A 48 -26.62 19.15 9.07
C GLU A 48 -26.77 18.93 10.58
N THR A 49 -25.67 18.76 11.30
CA THR A 49 -25.66 18.57 12.75
C THR A 49 -26.19 19.81 13.47
N ASP A 50 -25.68 21.00 13.15
CA ASP A 50 -26.12 22.29 13.68
C ASP A 50 -27.64 22.47 13.46
N LEU A 51 -28.16 22.15 12.26
CA LEU A 51 -29.59 22.26 11.91
C LEU A 51 -30.48 21.25 12.66
N ASN A 52 -30.00 20.02 12.86
CA ASN A 52 -30.78 18.95 13.48
C ASN A 52 -30.76 19.01 15.01
N THR A 53 -29.62 19.37 15.62
CA THR A 53 -29.44 19.38 17.07
C THR A 53 -29.86 20.71 17.72
N ASN A 54 -29.59 21.85 17.09
CA ASN A 54 -29.95 23.16 17.65
C ASN A 54 -30.38 24.20 16.60
N PRO A 55 -31.48 23.95 15.86
CA PRO A 55 -31.98 24.89 14.85
C PRO A 55 -32.35 26.27 15.41
N LYS A 56 -32.69 26.36 16.70
CA LYS A 56 -32.98 27.63 17.37
C LYS A 56 -31.72 28.48 17.54
N ALA A 57 -30.59 27.89 17.93
CA ALA A 57 -29.33 28.63 18.01
C ALA A 57 -28.85 29.06 16.62
N VAL A 58 -28.96 28.21 15.59
CA VAL A 58 -28.62 28.59 14.21
C VAL A 58 -29.45 29.79 13.75
N LEU A 59 -30.77 29.79 13.99
CA LEU A 59 -31.64 30.94 13.70
C LEU A 59 -31.37 32.16 14.59
N LEU A 60 -30.84 31.99 15.80
CA LEU A 60 -30.47 33.12 16.67
C LEU A 60 -29.18 33.80 16.20
N TYR A 61 -28.16 33.03 15.79
CA TYR A 61 -26.87 33.56 15.35
C TYR A 61 -26.85 34.01 13.89
N PHE A 62 -27.56 33.29 13.01
CA PHE A 62 -27.56 33.51 11.56
C PHE A 62 -28.95 33.88 11.00
N GLY A 63 -29.95 34.10 11.85
CA GLY A 63 -31.26 34.59 11.43
C GLY A 63 -31.45 36.09 11.60
N GLY A 64 -32.72 36.49 11.73
CA GLY A 64 -33.16 37.87 11.84
C GLY A 64 -33.72 38.43 10.53
N THR A 65 -34.22 39.67 10.61
CA THR A 65 -34.61 40.47 9.44
C THR A 65 -33.51 41.44 9.03
N GLY A 66 -33.47 41.81 7.75
CA GLY A 66 -32.56 42.81 7.23
C GLY A 66 -32.88 43.22 5.79
N PRO A 67 -32.10 44.13 5.18
CA PRO A 67 -32.33 44.60 3.81
C PRO A 67 -32.12 43.50 2.76
N ILE A 68 -32.50 43.77 1.51
CA ILE A 68 -32.28 42.88 0.36
C ILE A 68 -30.84 42.32 0.34
N GLY A 69 -30.71 41.00 0.21
CA GLY A 69 -29.45 40.26 0.27
C GLY A 69 -29.01 39.82 1.68
N HIS A 70 -29.76 40.18 2.74
CA HIS A 70 -29.46 39.74 4.11
C HIS A 70 -29.45 38.22 4.22
N ILE A 71 -30.40 37.52 3.58
CA ILE A 71 -30.47 36.05 3.65
C ILE A 71 -29.18 35.43 3.13
N ASN A 72 -28.74 35.82 1.93
CA ASN A 72 -27.54 35.25 1.32
C ASN A 72 -26.29 35.54 2.15
N LYS A 73 -26.16 36.76 2.69
CA LYS A 73 -25.03 37.12 3.58
C LYS A 73 -24.99 36.25 4.83
N ARG A 74 -26.13 35.99 5.47
CA ARG A 74 -26.21 35.17 6.68
C ARG A 74 -25.95 33.68 6.43
N LEU A 75 -26.52 33.13 5.34
CA LEU A 75 -26.26 31.76 4.94
C LEU A 75 -24.78 31.53 4.61
N LEU A 76 -24.14 32.50 3.94
CA LEU A 76 -22.72 32.46 3.65
C LEU A 76 -21.87 32.48 4.95
N GLN A 77 -22.18 33.36 5.91
CA GLN A 77 -21.51 33.40 7.22
C GLN A 77 -21.61 32.06 7.97
N TRP A 78 -22.75 31.38 7.92
CA TRP A 78 -22.90 30.05 8.54
C TRP A 78 -22.07 28.99 7.80
N HIS A 79 -22.06 29.01 6.46
CA HIS A 79 -21.23 28.13 5.65
C HIS A 79 -19.73 28.33 5.93
N GLU A 80 -19.25 29.58 5.93
CA GLU A 80 -17.86 29.93 6.23
C GLU A 80 -17.46 29.47 7.65
N MET A 81 -18.33 29.61 8.65
CA MET A 81 -18.07 29.07 9.98
C MET A 81 -17.96 27.54 9.98
N ALA A 82 -18.88 26.84 9.30
CA ALA A 82 -18.85 25.39 9.19
C ALA A 82 -17.61 24.88 8.43
N GLU A 83 -17.21 25.58 7.35
CA GLU A 83 -16.00 25.27 6.58
C GLU A 83 -14.73 25.51 7.39
N ASN A 84 -14.66 26.57 8.20
CA ASN A 84 -13.53 26.82 9.09
C ASN A 84 -13.43 25.72 10.18
N LYS A 85 -14.56 25.30 10.79
CA LYS A 85 -14.60 24.15 11.70
C LYS A 85 -14.14 22.86 11.00
N ALA A 86 -14.60 22.61 9.76
CA ALA A 86 -14.21 21.46 8.96
C ALA A 86 -12.71 21.45 8.63
N ARG A 87 -12.15 22.60 8.22
CA ARG A 87 -10.72 22.80 7.93
C ARG A 87 -9.84 22.56 9.17
N ILE A 88 -10.29 22.99 10.35
CA ILE A 88 -9.65 22.68 11.64
C ILE A 88 -9.67 21.17 11.92
N LYS A 89 -10.79 20.48 11.69
CA LYS A 89 -10.94 19.04 11.95
C LYS A 89 -10.14 18.15 11.00
N VAL A 90 -10.26 18.41 9.69
CA VAL A 90 -9.62 17.61 8.62
C VAL A 90 -8.11 17.87 8.55
N SER A 91 -7.72 19.13 8.73
CA SER A 91 -6.42 19.65 8.31
C SER A 91 -5.90 20.74 9.24
N TYR A 92 -5.86 20.43 10.54
CA TYR A 92 -5.45 21.38 11.58
C TYR A 92 -4.12 22.09 11.27
N GLU A 93 -3.14 21.34 10.76
CA GLU A 93 -1.82 21.83 10.35
C GLU A 93 -1.85 22.94 9.29
N THR A 94 -2.93 23.05 8.50
CA THR A 94 -3.12 24.11 7.50
C THR A 94 -4.32 25.03 7.82
N SER A 95 -4.86 24.94 9.04
CA SER A 95 -6.03 25.74 9.46
C SER A 95 -5.74 27.23 9.62
N SER A 96 -4.50 27.61 9.91
CA SER A 96 -4.03 29.00 9.93
C SER A 96 -2.52 29.10 9.68
N PRO A 97 -1.99 30.27 9.26
CA PRO A 97 -0.55 30.45 9.06
C PRO A 97 0.29 30.18 10.33
N ALA A 98 -0.23 30.52 11.51
CA ALA A 98 0.46 30.29 12.78
C ALA A 98 0.58 28.79 13.12
N VAL A 99 -0.51 28.03 12.94
CA VAL A 99 -0.49 26.57 13.15
C VAL A 99 0.39 25.87 12.12
N TYR A 100 0.40 26.36 10.87
CA TYR A 100 1.30 25.84 9.83
C TYR A 100 2.78 26.09 10.15
N SER A 101 3.14 27.28 10.64
CA SER A 101 4.51 27.56 11.11
C SER A 101 4.92 26.57 12.21
N LEU A 102 4.08 26.41 13.24
CA LEU A 102 4.34 25.48 14.35
C LEU A 102 4.47 24.03 13.88
N TYR A 103 3.66 23.61 12.90
CA TYR A 103 3.78 22.29 12.28
C TYR A 103 5.12 22.09 11.56
N ILE A 104 5.58 23.09 10.79
CA ILE A 104 6.88 23.04 10.12
C ILE A 104 8.03 23.02 11.14
N ASP A 105 7.97 23.82 12.20
CA ASP A 105 8.97 23.81 13.28
C ASP A 105 9.07 22.43 13.96
N LYS A 106 7.93 21.74 14.14
CA LYS A 106 7.88 20.38 14.69
C LYS A 106 8.45 19.34 13.72
N LEU A 107 8.16 19.45 12.42
CA LEU A 107 8.75 18.60 11.39
C LEU A 107 10.28 18.75 11.34
N VAL A 108 10.79 19.98 11.37
CA VAL A 108 12.24 20.27 11.39
C VAL A 108 12.90 19.74 12.66
N ALA A 109 12.26 19.91 13.83
CA ALA A 109 12.76 19.35 15.08
C ALA A 109 12.81 17.81 15.06
N PHE A 110 11.83 17.17 14.43
CA PHE A 110 11.76 15.71 14.27
C PHE A 110 12.82 15.17 13.30
N ASP A 111 12.97 15.78 12.11
CA ASP A 111 14.05 15.47 11.16
C ASP A 111 15.44 15.66 11.80
N THR A 112 15.61 16.73 12.59
CA THR A 112 16.85 16.99 13.33
C THR A 112 17.16 15.87 14.34
N LEU A 113 16.15 15.39 15.06
CA LEU A 113 16.31 14.27 15.99
C LEU A 113 16.69 12.97 15.26
N LEU A 114 15.95 12.61 14.21
CA LEU A 114 16.21 11.43 13.39
C LEU A 114 17.62 11.46 12.78
N THR A 115 18.04 12.63 12.28
CA THR A 115 19.36 12.83 11.67
C THR A 115 20.49 12.72 12.69
N ARG A 116 20.33 13.31 13.89
CA ARG A 116 21.32 13.16 14.98
C ARG A 116 21.44 11.72 15.45
N TRP A 117 20.33 11.00 15.56
CA TRP A 117 20.33 9.58 15.89
C TRP A 117 21.02 8.75 14.80
N ALA A 118 20.63 8.91 13.53
CA ALA A 118 21.26 8.20 12.42
C ALA A 118 22.76 8.46 12.36
N LEU A 119 23.21 9.73 12.40
CA LEU A 119 24.64 10.09 12.36
C LEU A 119 25.44 9.49 13.53
N LYS A 120 24.84 9.29 14.71
CA LYS A 120 25.51 8.67 15.86
C LYS A 120 25.81 7.18 15.62
N GLU A 121 24.88 6.46 14.99
CA GLU A 121 25.06 5.03 14.71
C GLU A 121 25.83 4.80 13.39
N ASP A 122 25.60 5.63 12.37
CA ASP A 122 26.27 5.56 11.05
C ASP A 122 27.77 5.87 11.15
N ASN A 123 28.16 6.85 11.98
CA ASN A 123 29.56 7.27 12.16
C ASN A 123 30.18 6.67 13.44
N PHE A 124 29.71 5.51 13.90
CA PHE A 124 30.37 4.83 15.01
C PHE A 124 31.80 4.45 14.60
N LEU A 125 32.79 5.10 15.23
CA LEU A 125 34.21 4.81 15.08
C LEU A 125 34.86 4.81 16.46
N THR A 126 35.46 3.69 16.83
CA THR A 126 36.32 3.58 18.02
C THR A 126 37.57 2.78 17.66
N TRP A 127 38.70 3.07 18.29
CA TRP A 127 39.93 2.34 18.06
C TRP A 127 40.71 2.09 19.35
N ALA A 128 41.55 1.05 19.33
CA ALA A 128 42.48 0.71 20.40
C ALA A 128 43.85 0.36 19.80
N ASP A 129 44.90 0.97 20.33
CA ASP A 129 46.26 0.84 19.82
C ASP A 129 47.04 -0.18 20.65
N ASN A 130 47.41 -1.30 20.04
CA ASN A 130 48.35 -2.25 20.62
C ASN A 130 49.78 -1.83 20.27
N LYS A 131 50.48 -1.25 21.24
CA LYS A 131 51.84 -0.70 21.10
C LYS A 131 52.93 -1.75 20.89
N PHE A 132 52.65 -3.04 21.10
CA PHE A 132 53.64 -4.12 20.95
C PHE A 132 53.59 -4.75 19.55
N ASP A 133 52.39 -4.89 18.97
CA ASP A 133 52.21 -5.49 17.64
C ASP A 133 52.16 -4.45 16.50
N GLY A 134 52.11 -3.15 16.80
CA GLY A 134 51.93 -2.08 15.81
C GLY A 134 50.50 -1.97 15.27
N GLU A 135 49.54 -2.60 15.95
CA GLU A 135 48.19 -2.80 15.44
C GLU A 135 47.18 -1.87 16.11
N ARG A 136 46.56 -0.98 15.30
CA ARG A 136 45.31 -0.31 15.67
C ARG A 136 44.15 -1.23 15.32
N THR A 137 43.46 -1.74 16.33
CA THR A 137 42.14 -2.32 16.11
C THR A 137 41.14 -1.18 15.94
N VAL A 138 40.47 -1.12 14.80
CA VAL A 138 39.36 -0.21 14.54
C VAL A 138 38.05 -0.98 14.57
N TRP A 139 37.03 -0.41 15.21
CA TRP A 139 35.64 -0.84 15.11
C TRP A 139 34.81 0.25 14.46
N GLU A 140 34.23 -0.07 13.31
CA GLU A 140 33.34 0.80 12.55
C GLU A 140 31.88 0.28 12.55
N ALA A 141 30.95 1.18 12.25
CA ALA A 141 29.59 0.82 11.89
C ALA A 141 29.57 -0.15 10.69
N SER A 142 28.62 -1.10 10.69
CA SER A 142 28.41 -1.97 9.52
C SER A 142 27.93 -1.16 8.32
N PRO A 143 28.38 -1.45 7.07
CA PRO A 143 27.85 -0.83 5.85
C PRO A 143 26.35 -1.04 5.59
N GLN A 144 25.66 -1.85 6.42
CA GLN A 144 24.20 -1.97 6.42
C GLN A 144 23.51 -0.94 7.33
N VAL A 145 24.19 -0.44 8.38
CA VAL A 145 23.61 0.53 9.33
C VAL A 145 23.12 1.79 8.62
N PRO A 146 23.92 2.49 7.77
CA PRO A 146 23.45 3.65 6.99
C PRO A 146 22.26 3.38 6.06
N LYS A 147 22.02 2.13 5.67
CA LYS A 147 20.86 1.76 4.84
C LYS A 147 19.62 1.57 5.70
N LEU A 148 19.77 0.95 6.87
CA LEU A 148 18.69 0.72 7.83
C LEU A 148 18.26 2.02 8.51
N THR A 149 19.20 2.87 8.95
CA THR A 149 18.91 4.20 9.52
C THR A 149 18.19 5.08 8.50
N LYS A 150 18.60 5.06 7.21
CA LYS A 150 17.85 5.72 6.13
C LYS A 150 16.42 5.20 5.99
N ILE A 151 16.21 3.88 5.96
CA ILE A 151 14.85 3.29 5.86
C ILE A 151 13.98 3.74 7.04
N ILE A 152 14.52 3.71 8.26
CA ILE A 152 13.80 4.15 9.47
C ILE A 152 13.46 5.65 9.38
N LYS A 153 14.40 6.49 8.95
CA LYS A 153 14.17 7.94 8.75
C LYS A 153 13.10 8.21 7.70
N ASP A 154 13.19 7.56 6.54
CA ASP A 154 12.24 7.71 5.44
C ASP A 154 10.82 7.29 5.89
N GLN A 155 10.69 6.18 6.63
CA GLN A 155 9.43 5.70 7.20
C GLN A 155 8.89 6.59 8.33
N ALA A 156 9.75 7.17 9.16
CA ALA A 156 9.37 8.12 10.21
C ALA A 156 8.83 9.43 9.62
N HIS A 157 9.46 9.94 8.55
CA HIS A 157 8.94 11.09 7.80
C HIS A 157 7.61 10.77 7.11
N GLU A 158 7.51 9.62 6.43
CA GLU A 158 6.26 9.18 5.78
C GLU A 158 5.11 9.05 6.79
N TRP A 159 5.40 8.54 8.00
CA TRP A 159 4.45 8.48 9.11
C TRP A 159 4.06 9.87 9.61
N PHE A 160 5.02 10.76 9.89
CA PHE A 160 4.75 12.11 10.42
C PHE A 160 3.83 12.91 9.49
N LEU A 161 4.07 12.83 8.17
CA LEU A 161 3.26 13.49 7.14
C LEU A 161 1.83 12.91 7.02
N ARG A 162 1.57 11.72 7.57
CA ARG A 162 0.25 11.06 7.59
C ARG A 162 -0.45 11.12 8.94
N HIS A 163 0.30 11.26 10.04
CA HIS A 163 -0.24 11.21 11.39
C HIS A 163 -1.22 12.37 11.65
N GLN A 164 -2.19 12.14 12.54
CA GLN A 164 -3.21 13.14 12.83
C GLN A 164 -2.62 14.29 13.66
N ILE A 165 -2.34 15.41 12.99
CA ILE A 165 -1.92 16.64 13.69
C ILE A 165 -3.12 17.21 14.45
N THR A 166 -3.02 17.18 15.77
CA THR A 166 -3.95 17.81 16.74
C THR A 166 -3.24 18.91 17.53
N PRO A 167 -3.96 19.75 18.31
CA PRO A 167 -3.34 20.70 19.23
C PRO A 167 -2.37 20.04 20.22
N GLU A 168 -2.70 18.84 20.71
CA GLU A 168 -1.91 18.05 21.65
C GLU A 168 -0.66 17.49 20.98
N PHE A 169 -0.78 17.01 19.72
CA PHE A 169 0.37 16.55 18.95
C PHE A 169 1.40 17.67 18.74
N LEU A 170 0.95 18.89 18.40
CA LEU A 170 1.87 20.04 18.26
C LEU A 170 2.49 20.49 19.58
N GLN A 171 1.96 20.09 20.74
CA GLN A 171 2.60 20.32 22.03
C GLN A 171 3.72 19.30 22.33
N LYS A 172 3.68 18.08 21.76
CA LYS A 172 4.73 17.06 21.94
C LYS A 172 6.10 17.56 21.49
N SER A 173 7.15 17.12 22.20
CA SER A 173 8.55 17.27 21.78
C SER A 173 8.89 16.25 20.68
N ALA A 174 9.98 16.48 19.94
CA ALA A 174 10.44 15.55 18.90
C ALA A 174 10.68 14.13 19.44
N ILE A 175 11.12 13.99 20.70
CA ILE A 175 11.32 12.69 21.37
C ILE A 175 9.96 12.00 21.59
N GLN A 176 8.99 12.69 22.18
CA GLN A 176 7.63 12.13 22.37
C GLN A 176 6.92 11.79 21.06
N ILE A 177 7.25 12.51 19.96
CA ILE A 177 6.77 12.19 18.61
C ILE A 177 7.45 10.90 18.11
N MET A 178 8.75 10.72 18.34
CA MET A 178 9.47 9.47 18.04
C MET A 178 8.94 8.28 18.87
N ASP A 179 8.64 8.48 20.15
CA ASP A 179 8.04 7.46 21.01
C ASP A 179 6.67 7.04 20.48
N THR A 180 5.85 8.02 20.04
CA THR A 180 4.53 7.76 19.42
C THR A 180 4.70 6.97 18.11
N PHE A 181 5.65 7.35 17.25
CA PHE A 181 5.97 6.63 16.02
C PHE A 181 6.38 5.17 16.28
N LEU A 182 7.31 4.92 17.19
CA LEU A 182 7.80 3.57 17.49
C LEU A 182 6.75 2.69 18.17
N TYR A 183 5.85 3.29 18.96
CA TYR A 183 4.69 2.61 19.54
C TYR A 183 3.68 2.18 18.46
N GLU A 184 3.38 3.05 17.49
CA GLU A 184 2.48 2.74 16.36
C GLU A 184 3.14 1.82 15.31
N ARG A 185 4.48 1.77 15.26
CA ARG A 185 5.28 1.03 14.28
C ARG A 185 6.24 0.04 14.96
N PRO A 186 5.75 -1.08 15.50
CA PRO A 186 6.58 -2.10 16.11
C PRO A 186 7.57 -2.73 15.12
N ASP A 187 7.26 -2.74 13.82
CA ASP A 187 8.18 -3.12 12.75
C ASP A 187 9.40 -2.20 12.69
N MET A 188 9.22 -0.90 12.89
CA MET A 188 10.31 0.08 12.94
C MET A 188 11.12 -0.05 14.24
N MET A 189 10.47 -0.37 15.37
CA MET A 189 11.17 -0.69 16.62
C MET A 189 12.10 -1.91 16.47
N VAL A 190 11.69 -2.95 15.74
CA VAL A 190 12.57 -4.09 15.40
C VAL A 190 13.78 -3.63 14.57
N LEU A 191 13.59 -2.76 13.58
CA LEU A 191 14.71 -2.23 12.78
C LEU A 191 15.66 -1.34 13.60
N VAL A 192 15.14 -0.52 14.52
CA VAL A 192 15.95 0.27 15.46
C VAL A 192 16.79 -0.66 16.34
N ASN A 193 16.18 -1.71 16.90
CA ASN A 193 16.91 -2.72 17.68
C ASN A 193 17.95 -3.46 16.83
N LEU A 194 17.67 -3.77 15.57
CA LEU A 194 18.63 -4.38 14.65
C LEU A 194 19.82 -3.45 14.35
N VAL A 195 19.60 -2.15 14.19
CA VAL A 195 20.67 -1.14 14.04
C VAL A 195 21.56 -1.10 15.30
N LEU A 196 20.94 -1.00 16.48
CA LEU A 196 21.67 -0.90 17.77
C LEU A 196 22.49 -2.15 18.10
N ASN A 197 22.05 -3.33 17.64
CA ASN A 197 22.72 -4.61 17.87
C ASN A 197 23.55 -5.10 16.67
N PHE A 198 23.69 -4.30 15.60
CA PHE A 198 24.42 -4.75 14.41
C PHE A 198 25.91 -4.97 14.74
N PRO A 199 26.52 -6.11 14.38
CA PRO A 199 27.93 -6.36 14.64
C PRO A 199 28.80 -5.29 13.99
N LYS A 200 29.63 -4.65 14.81
CA LYS A 200 30.62 -3.65 14.40
C LYS A 200 31.70 -4.32 13.57
N VAL A 201 32.08 -3.69 12.46
CA VAL A 201 33.15 -4.21 11.60
C VAL A 201 34.46 -3.96 12.30
N LYS A 202 35.09 -5.03 12.79
CA LYS A 202 36.44 -5.00 13.34
C LYS A 202 37.43 -5.21 12.19
N TYR A 203 38.33 -4.26 11.98
CA TYR A 203 39.51 -4.46 11.15
C TYR A 203 40.77 -3.95 11.86
N ILE A 204 41.92 -4.39 11.37
CA ILE A 204 43.22 -4.06 11.95
C ILE A 204 43.96 -3.17 10.96
N GLN A 205 44.30 -1.96 11.39
CA GLN A 205 45.16 -1.04 10.67
C GLN A 205 46.57 -1.15 11.25
N GLN A 206 47.56 -1.41 10.39
CA GLN A 206 48.97 -1.29 10.78
C GLN A 206 49.30 0.19 10.97
N ILE A 207 49.88 0.53 12.12
CA ILE A 207 50.40 1.86 12.42
C ILE A 207 51.92 1.82 12.19
N GLU A 208 52.47 2.88 11.61
CA GLU A 208 53.92 2.98 11.39
C GLU A 208 54.67 3.00 12.74
N MET A 209 55.29 1.88 13.10
CA MET A 209 56.17 1.78 14.26
C MET A 209 57.57 2.23 13.90
N LYS A 210 58.11 3.20 14.65
CA LYS A 210 59.54 3.52 14.60
C LYS A 210 60.34 2.40 15.29
N ARG A 211 60.80 1.41 14.50
CA ARG A 211 61.76 0.38 14.95
C ARG A 211 63.06 1.03 15.44
N ALA A 212 63.74 0.41 16.40
CA ALA A 212 65.07 0.84 16.83
C ALA A 212 66.14 0.41 15.81
N GLU A 213 67.03 1.33 15.43
CA GLU A 213 68.02 1.12 14.35
C GLU A 213 68.94 -0.10 14.56
N SER A 214 69.17 -0.49 15.83
CA SER A 214 69.99 -1.64 16.21
C SER A 214 69.38 -3.01 15.82
N GLU A 215 68.07 -3.12 15.68
CA GLU A 215 67.39 -4.40 15.43
C GLU A 215 67.45 -4.79 13.95
N GLN A 216 67.33 -3.81 13.04
CA GLN A 216 67.35 -4.00 11.59
C GLN A 216 68.69 -4.54 11.06
N LEU A 217 69.80 -4.27 11.77
CA LEU A 217 71.14 -4.70 11.34
C LEU A 217 71.37 -6.22 11.51
N VAL A 218 70.72 -6.84 12.51
CA VAL A 218 70.90 -8.26 12.84
C VAL A 218 70.15 -9.16 11.86
N GLU A 219 68.93 -8.76 11.50
CA GLU A 219 68.05 -9.45 10.56
C GLU A 219 68.69 -9.60 9.16
N LEU A 220 69.31 -8.51 8.66
CA LEU A 220 69.98 -8.46 7.36
C LEU A 220 71.16 -9.44 7.24
N VAL A 221 71.90 -9.66 8.33
CA VAL A 221 73.08 -10.56 8.33
C VAL A 221 72.66 -12.03 8.27
N LEU A 222 71.55 -12.40 8.89
CA LEU A 222 71.03 -13.77 8.88
C LEU A 222 70.39 -14.16 7.54
N GLY A 223 69.73 -13.21 6.87
CA GLY A 223 69.08 -13.44 5.57
C GLY A 223 70.00 -13.81 4.41
N CYS A 224 71.31 -13.55 4.50
CA CYS A 224 72.27 -13.78 3.40
C CYS A 224 72.77 -15.24 3.28
N VAL A 225 72.38 -16.17 4.15
CA VAL A 225 72.87 -17.57 4.13
C VAL A 225 71.93 -18.47 3.32
N PRO A 226 72.30 -18.98 2.12
CA PRO A 226 71.32 -19.43 1.10
C PRO A 226 70.34 -20.55 1.50
N VAL A 227 70.73 -21.48 2.37
CA VAL A 227 69.86 -22.60 2.81
C VAL A 227 69.10 -22.24 4.10
N LEU A 228 69.74 -21.50 5.01
CA LEU A 228 69.12 -21.03 6.24
C LEU A 228 68.09 -19.92 5.95
N GLY A 229 68.41 -18.94 5.11
CA GLY A 229 67.48 -17.87 4.72
C GLY A 229 66.25 -18.38 3.97
N GLY A 230 66.36 -19.46 3.20
CA GLY A 230 65.21 -20.12 2.56
C GLY A 230 64.27 -20.81 3.57
N ALA A 231 64.84 -21.49 4.57
CA ALA A 231 64.06 -22.16 5.61
C ALA A 231 63.47 -21.16 6.63
N ILE A 232 64.26 -20.16 7.03
CA ILE A 232 63.84 -19.06 7.90
C ILE A 232 62.76 -18.23 7.21
N GLY A 233 62.95 -17.82 5.95
CA GLY A 233 61.94 -17.06 5.21
C GLY A 233 60.61 -17.81 4.99
N LEU A 234 60.65 -19.14 4.81
CA LEU A 234 59.43 -19.98 4.79
C LEU A 234 58.78 -20.09 6.18
N TYR A 235 59.58 -20.20 7.24
CA TYR A 235 59.12 -20.27 8.62
C TYR A 235 58.51 -18.94 9.09
N GLU A 236 59.16 -17.82 8.82
CA GLU A 236 58.69 -16.45 9.06
C GLU A 236 57.46 -16.10 8.21
N ALA A 237 57.40 -16.54 6.94
CA ALA A 237 56.18 -16.42 6.14
C ALA A 237 55.02 -17.26 6.71
N TRP A 238 55.30 -18.43 7.29
CA TRP A 238 54.32 -19.32 7.92
C TRP A 238 53.81 -18.80 9.26
N GLU A 239 54.70 -18.52 10.22
CA GLU A 239 54.37 -17.98 11.55
C GLU A 239 53.85 -16.53 11.46
N GLY A 240 54.34 -15.74 10.49
CA GLY A 240 53.90 -14.38 10.22
C GLY A 240 54.51 -13.31 11.12
N ARG A 241 55.64 -13.63 11.77
CA ARG A 241 56.47 -12.71 12.54
C ARG A 241 57.93 -12.87 12.10
N ASP A 242 58.71 -11.80 12.20
CA ASP A 242 60.16 -11.86 12.05
C ASP A 242 60.83 -12.43 13.30
N LEU A 243 62.12 -12.77 13.20
CA LEU A 243 62.92 -13.29 14.32
C LEU A 243 62.99 -12.38 15.56
N ALA A 244 62.60 -11.11 15.47
CA ALA A 244 62.49 -10.20 16.62
C ALA A 244 61.07 -10.17 17.24
N GLY A 245 60.12 -10.91 16.65
CA GLY A 245 58.74 -11.04 17.13
C GLY A 245 57.78 -10.00 16.56
N TYR A 246 58.24 -9.07 15.70
CA TYR A 246 57.36 -8.12 15.04
C TYR A 246 56.58 -8.80 13.92
N LYS A 247 55.35 -8.34 13.68
CA LYS A 247 54.45 -8.97 12.71
C LYS A 247 54.83 -8.60 11.28
N LEU A 248 55.08 -9.60 10.44
CA LEU A 248 55.38 -9.40 9.02
C LEU A 248 54.10 -9.08 8.25
N SER A 249 54.15 -8.09 7.36
CA SER A 249 52.99 -7.70 6.57
C SER A 249 52.63 -8.78 5.54
N ASN A 250 51.37 -8.77 5.10
CA ASN A 250 50.92 -9.67 4.04
C ASN A 250 51.64 -9.45 2.70
N LEU A 251 52.30 -8.30 2.50
CA LEU A 251 53.15 -8.06 1.34
C LEU A 251 54.52 -8.72 1.51
N GLU A 252 55.15 -8.63 2.69
CA GLU A 252 56.46 -9.25 2.96
C GLU A 252 56.32 -10.78 3.02
N ARG A 253 55.36 -11.30 3.80
CA ARG A 253 54.97 -12.72 3.77
C ARG A 253 54.54 -13.16 2.37
N GLY A 254 53.85 -12.28 1.65
CA GLY A 254 53.41 -12.51 0.28
C GLY A 254 54.57 -12.59 -0.72
N VAL A 255 55.62 -11.79 -0.58
CA VAL A 255 56.83 -11.83 -1.41
C VAL A 255 57.70 -13.03 -1.05
N LEU A 256 57.84 -13.35 0.24
CA LEU A 256 58.52 -14.56 0.73
C LEU A 256 57.82 -15.85 0.26
N ALA A 257 56.48 -15.87 0.21
CA ALA A 257 55.72 -17.03 -0.28
C ALA A 257 55.55 -17.06 -1.81
N ALA A 258 55.38 -15.91 -2.47
CA ALA A 258 55.17 -15.84 -3.92
C ALA A 258 56.46 -16.00 -4.73
N THR A 259 57.64 -15.76 -4.15
CA THR A 259 58.92 -16.20 -4.75
C THR A 259 59.03 -17.72 -4.84
N VAL A 260 58.16 -18.48 -4.15
CA VAL A 260 58.13 -19.94 -4.16
C VAL A 260 56.93 -20.51 -4.96
N LEU A 261 55.78 -19.81 -5.10
CA LEU A 261 54.48 -20.45 -5.42
C LEU A 261 53.47 -19.70 -6.36
N LEU A 262 53.85 -19.01 -7.44
CA LEU A 262 52.88 -18.52 -8.45
C LEU A 262 53.34 -18.79 -9.90
N PRO A 263 52.42 -19.16 -10.85
CA PRO A 263 51.13 -18.50 -11.17
C PRO A 263 49.88 -19.43 -11.03
N ALA A 264 48.60 -19.01 -11.05
CA ALA A 264 47.91 -17.86 -11.68
C ALA A 264 46.57 -17.49 -10.95
N ALA A 265 45.81 -16.49 -11.42
CA ALA A 265 44.60 -15.93 -10.75
C ALA A 265 43.44 -15.49 -11.70
N GLY A 266 42.19 -15.32 -11.18
CA GLY A 266 41.30 -14.20 -11.60
C GLY A 266 39.77 -14.34 -11.85
N ARG A 267 38.95 -13.76 -10.93
CA ARG A 267 37.79 -12.79 -11.07
C ARG A 267 36.45 -13.03 -11.85
N LEU A 268 35.39 -12.28 -11.40
CA LEU A 268 34.19 -11.64 -12.07
C LEU A 268 32.74 -12.25 -11.88
N PHE A 269 31.60 -11.62 -12.29
CA PHE A 269 30.79 -10.43 -11.81
C PHE A 269 29.41 -10.30 -12.59
N LYS A 270 28.28 -9.79 -11.99
CA LYS A 270 27.09 -9.00 -12.57
C LYS A 270 25.63 -9.58 -12.72
N TYR A 271 24.62 -8.78 -12.27
CA TYR A 271 23.16 -8.54 -12.67
C TYR A 271 22.08 -9.67 -12.86
N GLY A 272 20.73 -9.45 -12.91
CA GLY A 272 19.83 -8.31 -12.48
C GLY A 272 18.42 -8.12 -13.17
N LYS A 273 17.34 -7.73 -12.41
CA LYS A 273 15.92 -7.30 -12.80
C LYS A 273 14.89 -8.42 -13.24
N ALA A 274 13.52 -8.29 -13.24
CA ALA A 274 12.46 -7.37 -12.72
C ALA A 274 11.01 -8.03 -12.73
N ALA A 275 9.94 -7.44 -12.12
CA ALA A 275 8.49 -7.78 -12.29
C ALA A 275 7.53 -6.61 -11.87
N TYR A 276 6.29 -6.55 -12.43
CA TYR A 276 5.37 -5.38 -12.62
C TYR A 276 6.01 -4.14 -13.28
N THR A 277 5.20 -3.22 -13.83
CA THR A 277 5.66 -1.86 -14.12
C THR A 277 5.87 -1.10 -12.82
N GLU A 278 7.14 -0.91 -12.53
CA GLU A 278 7.68 -0.29 -11.33
C GLU A 278 7.08 1.13 -11.14
N ALA A 279 6.81 1.84 -12.24
CA ALA A 279 6.09 3.12 -12.29
C ALA A 279 4.62 3.07 -11.83
N ARG A 280 3.82 2.03 -12.13
CA ARG A 280 2.44 1.93 -11.61
C ARG A 280 2.49 1.73 -10.10
N LEU A 281 3.40 0.91 -9.57
CA LEU A 281 3.48 0.70 -8.12
C LEU A 281 4.04 1.92 -7.37
N ALA A 282 4.94 2.69 -7.98
CA ALA A 282 5.30 4.01 -7.48
C ALA A 282 4.11 4.99 -7.44
N ARG A 283 3.29 5.03 -8.50
CA ARG A 283 2.05 5.82 -8.58
C ARG A 283 0.90 5.25 -7.72
N MET A 284 0.94 3.95 -7.43
CA MET A 284 0.10 3.14 -6.53
C MET A 284 0.36 3.47 -5.05
N TYR A 285 1.58 3.16 -4.61
CA TYR A 285 1.96 3.06 -3.19
C TYR A 285 3.13 3.95 -2.73
N GLY A 286 3.64 4.85 -3.59
CA GLY A 286 4.34 6.07 -3.16
C GLY A 286 5.85 5.98 -2.93
N ARG A 287 6.44 4.81 -3.14
CA ARG A 287 7.90 4.62 -3.17
C ARG A 287 8.45 4.87 -4.56
N SER A 288 9.77 5.01 -4.70
CA SER A 288 10.39 5.14 -6.02
C SER A 288 10.21 3.88 -6.87
N GLU A 289 10.29 4.05 -8.18
CA GLU A 289 10.26 2.96 -9.17
C GLU A 289 11.26 1.84 -8.79
N ALA A 290 12.48 2.23 -8.45
CA ALA A 290 13.58 1.35 -8.02
C ALA A 290 13.36 0.62 -6.67
N GLU A 291 12.40 1.03 -5.86
CA GLU A 291 12.04 0.36 -4.59
C GLU A 291 10.98 -0.70 -4.80
N TRP A 292 9.96 -0.39 -5.61
CA TRP A 292 8.98 -1.39 -6.04
C TRP A 292 9.64 -2.52 -6.82
N THR A 293 10.54 -2.18 -7.76
CA THR A 293 11.45 -3.13 -8.44
C THR A 293 12.04 -4.19 -7.50
N ARG A 294 12.45 -3.78 -6.29
CA ARG A 294 13.10 -4.66 -5.31
C ARG A 294 12.08 -5.49 -4.54
N ALA A 295 11.00 -4.87 -4.06
CA ALA A 295 9.95 -5.54 -3.32
C ALA A 295 9.28 -6.68 -4.10
N ILE A 296 8.99 -6.46 -5.39
CA ILE A 296 8.28 -7.45 -6.22
C ILE A 296 9.19 -8.61 -6.59
N LYS A 297 10.47 -8.34 -6.90
CA LYS A 297 11.43 -9.42 -7.11
C LYS A 297 11.52 -10.32 -5.88
N ALA A 298 11.57 -9.74 -4.68
CA ALA A 298 11.53 -10.52 -3.45
C ALA A 298 10.21 -11.31 -3.28
N SER A 299 9.04 -10.73 -3.60
CA SER A 299 7.75 -11.43 -3.45
C SER A 299 7.47 -12.49 -4.51
N ALA A 300 7.93 -12.30 -5.75
CA ALA A 300 7.85 -13.30 -6.82
C ALA A 300 8.77 -14.50 -6.52
N GLN A 301 10.02 -14.22 -6.09
CA GLN A 301 10.95 -15.25 -5.59
C GLN A 301 10.39 -15.99 -4.36
N ALA A 302 9.64 -15.30 -3.50
CA ALA A 302 8.97 -15.90 -2.35
C ALA A 302 7.82 -16.85 -2.75
N SER A 303 7.00 -16.45 -3.73
CA SER A 303 5.81 -17.18 -4.16
C SER A 303 6.16 -18.50 -4.85
N GLU A 304 7.11 -18.49 -5.80
CA GLU A 304 7.48 -19.70 -6.55
C GLU A 304 8.23 -20.73 -5.70
N LYS A 305 8.78 -20.33 -4.54
CA LYS A 305 9.70 -21.17 -3.76
C LYS A 305 9.44 -21.12 -2.25
N GLN A 306 8.18 -21.33 -1.83
CA GLN A 306 7.83 -21.50 -0.41
C GLN A 306 8.74 -22.49 0.33
N GLY A 307 9.15 -23.60 -0.30
CA GLY A 307 10.10 -24.55 0.28
C GLY A 307 11.49 -23.96 0.52
N ALA A 308 12.03 -23.20 -0.44
CA ALA A 308 13.32 -22.52 -0.31
C ALA A 308 13.31 -21.43 0.77
N LEU A 309 12.23 -20.64 0.82
CA LEU A 309 12.05 -19.65 1.88
C LEU A 309 11.93 -20.29 3.25
N LYS A 310 11.22 -21.42 3.38
CA LYS A 310 11.12 -22.14 4.64
C LYS A 310 12.50 -22.57 5.14
N THR A 311 13.35 -23.13 4.28
CA THR A 311 14.74 -23.47 4.61
C THR A 311 15.57 -22.25 5.01
N ILE A 312 15.39 -21.09 4.35
CA ILE A 312 16.05 -19.83 4.75
C ILE A 312 15.56 -19.36 6.13
N GLN A 313 14.25 -19.42 6.37
CA GLN A 313 13.62 -18.98 7.61
C GLN A 313 13.99 -19.89 8.79
N GLU A 314 14.12 -21.20 8.55
CA GLU A 314 14.68 -22.18 9.49
C GLU A 314 16.17 -21.90 9.76
N GLY A 315 16.95 -21.54 8.73
CA GLY A 315 18.36 -21.11 8.87
C GLY A 315 18.54 -19.82 9.66
N GLU A 316 17.65 -18.84 9.47
CA GLU A 316 17.63 -17.58 10.20
C GLU A 316 17.20 -17.79 11.65
N GLU A 317 16.16 -18.60 11.90
CA GLU A 317 15.79 -19.00 13.27
C GLU A 317 16.92 -19.76 13.99
N ALA A 318 17.63 -20.67 13.31
CA ALA A 318 18.77 -21.38 13.88
C ALA A 318 19.89 -20.38 14.24
N LEU A 319 20.27 -19.49 13.33
CA LEU A 319 21.24 -18.42 13.62
C LEU A 319 20.83 -17.55 14.81
N LEU A 320 19.55 -17.17 14.92
CA LEU A 320 19.03 -16.35 16.01
C LEU A 320 18.95 -17.09 17.35
N LYS A 321 18.66 -18.40 17.34
CA LYS A 321 18.49 -19.21 18.57
C LYS A 321 19.80 -19.82 19.08
N THR A 322 20.68 -20.27 18.19
CA THR A 322 21.90 -21.05 18.53
C THR A 322 23.20 -20.45 18.01
N GLY A 323 23.17 -19.31 17.31
CA GLY A 323 24.36 -18.63 16.77
C GLY A 323 25.12 -19.42 15.70
N THR A 324 24.59 -20.58 15.29
CA THR A 324 25.24 -21.57 14.43
C THR A 324 24.18 -22.29 13.59
N ILE A 325 24.53 -22.64 12.35
CA ILE A 325 23.69 -23.45 11.45
C ILE A 325 24.27 -24.87 11.48
N ASP A 326 23.41 -25.89 11.64
CA ASP A 326 23.87 -27.28 11.57
C ASP A 326 24.26 -27.70 10.13
N ALA A 327 25.08 -28.74 9.99
CA ALA A 327 25.64 -29.14 8.71
C ALA A 327 24.60 -29.66 7.68
N LYS A 328 23.42 -30.14 8.13
CA LYS A 328 22.31 -30.53 7.25
C LYS A 328 21.61 -29.29 6.72
N LEU A 329 21.25 -28.36 7.60
CA LEU A 329 20.59 -27.10 7.24
C LEU A 329 21.50 -26.21 6.39
N ALA A 330 22.80 -26.17 6.68
CA ALA A 330 23.80 -25.48 5.84
C ALA A 330 23.87 -26.05 4.41
N LYS A 331 23.76 -27.38 4.25
CA LYS A 331 23.77 -28.05 2.95
C LYS A 331 22.45 -27.87 2.19
N GLU A 332 21.33 -27.81 2.89
CA GLU A 332 20.02 -27.46 2.32
C GLU A 332 20.03 -26.00 1.81
N LEU A 333 20.57 -25.06 2.60
CA LEU A 333 20.82 -23.67 2.19
C LEU A 333 21.75 -23.57 0.99
N GLU A 334 22.88 -24.30 0.99
CA GLU A 334 23.83 -24.35 -0.13
C GLU A 334 23.18 -24.85 -1.43
N THR A 335 22.21 -25.77 -1.33
CA THR A 335 21.45 -26.27 -2.49
C THR A 335 20.40 -25.27 -2.97
N VAL A 336 19.80 -24.51 -2.06
CA VAL A 336 18.71 -23.56 -2.30
C VAL A 336 19.19 -22.20 -2.82
N LEU A 337 20.30 -21.68 -2.30
CA LEU A 337 20.83 -20.35 -2.62
C LEU A 337 21.14 -20.16 -4.13
N PRO A 338 21.81 -21.10 -4.84
CA PRO A 338 22.03 -21.00 -6.28
C PRO A 338 20.73 -20.98 -7.08
N GLN A 339 19.72 -21.75 -6.63
CA GLN A 339 18.42 -21.78 -7.31
C GLN A 339 17.69 -20.44 -7.17
N LEU A 340 17.80 -19.76 -6.03
CA LEU A 340 17.26 -18.41 -5.84
C LEU A 340 18.00 -17.36 -6.69
N ALA A 341 19.30 -17.55 -6.91
CA ALA A 341 20.11 -16.69 -7.78
C ALA A 341 19.87 -16.92 -9.29
N GLN A 342 19.53 -18.14 -9.71
CA GLN A 342 19.41 -18.54 -11.12
C GLN A 342 17.99 -18.43 -11.70
N SER A 343 16.95 -18.27 -10.88
CA SER A 343 15.58 -18.14 -11.38
C SER A 343 15.35 -16.82 -12.11
N ALA A 344 15.44 -16.88 -13.44
CA ALA A 344 14.79 -15.91 -14.32
C ALA A 344 13.27 -15.99 -14.08
N VAL A 345 12.71 -14.97 -13.45
CA VAL A 345 11.25 -14.81 -13.33
C VAL A 345 10.67 -14.77 -14.75
N PRO A 346 9.64 -15.56 -15.09
CA PRO A 346 8.97 -15.43 -16.36
C PRO A 346 8.40 -14.02 -16.45
N THR A 347 8.91 -13.22 -17.39
CA THR A 347 8.37 -11.88 -17.64
C THR A 347 6.93 -12.03 -18.11
N THR A 348 5.97 -11.63 -17.28
CA THR A 348 4.58 -11.41 -17.68
C THR A 348 4.55 -10.21 -18.63
N THR A 349 4.90 -10.47 -19.89
CA THR A 349 4.75 -9.53 -21.00
C THR A 349 3.29 -9.48 -21.39
N VAL A 350 2.64 -8.33 -21.17
CA VAL A 350 1.33 -8.05 -21.74
C VAL A 350 1.41 -8.17 -23.27
N SER A 351 0.35 -8.71 -23.90
CA SER A 351 0.36 -8.95 -25.34
C SER A 351 0.52 -7.62 -26.12
N PRO A 352 1.19 -7.61 -27.29
CA PRO A 352 1.36 -6.40 -28.10
C PRO A 352 0.03 -5.73 -28.46
N GLU A 353 -1.03 -6.52 -28.65
CA GLU A 353 -2.39 -6.06 -28.95
C GLU A 353 -3.00 -5.31 -27.76
N VAL A 354 -2.86 -5.85 -26.55
CA VAL A 354 -3.34 -5.20 -25.31
C VAL A 354 -2.56 -3.92 -25.03
N LYS A 355 -1.26 -3.91 -25.28
CA LYS A 355 -0.43 -2.70 -25.16
C LYS A 355 -0.83 -1.61 -26.17
N ALA A 356 -0.96 -1.96 -27.45
CA ALA A 356 -1.41 -1.03 -28.48
C ALA A 356 -2.84 -0.51 -28.21
N ALA A 357 -3.71 -1.35 -27.64
CA ALA A 357 -5.03 -0.95 -27.17
C ALA A 357 -4.96 0.06 -26.01
N TRP A 358 -4.10 -0.17 -25.01
CA TRP A 358 -3.88 0.75 -23.91
C TRP A 358 -3.37 2.12 -24.40
N GLU A 359 -2.37 2.15 -25.29
CA GLU A 359 -1.84 3.38 -25.88
C GLU A 359 -2.93 4.15 -26.63
N ALA A 360 -3.68 3.48 -27.51
CA ALA A 360 -4.75 4.12 -28.27
C ALA A 360 -5.96 4.57 -27.41
N LEU A 361 -6.31 3.82 -26.37
CA LEU A 361 -7.41 4.16 -25.45
C LEU A 361 -7.04 5.29 -24.50
N SER A 362 -5.82 5.30 -23.96
CA SER A 362 -5.33 6.37 -23.08
C SER A 362 -5.10 7.69 -23.82
N GLN A 363 -4.76 7.63 -25.12
CA GLN A 363 -4.73 8.82 -25.98
C GLN A 363 -6.14 9.36 -26.28
N ALA A 364 -7.09 8.47 -26.64
CA ALA A 364 -8.46 8.87 -26.99
C ALA A 364 -9.31 9.33 -25.80
N TYR A 365 -9.11 8.73 -24.62
CA TYR A 365 -9.92 8.97 -23.42
C TYR A 365 -9.00 9.37 -22.26
N PRO A 366 -8.89 10.68 -21.91
CA PRO A 366 -8.02 11.15 -20.84
C PRO A 366 -8.23 10.46 -19.48
N ALA A 367 -9.47 10.05 -19.19
CA ALA A 367 -9.83 9.30 -17.99
C ALA A 367 -9.14 7.92 -17.88
N LEU A 368 -8.65 7.35 -18.99
CA LEU A 368 -7.97 6.05 -19.02
C LEU A 368 -6.44 6.15 -18.86
N LYS A 369 -5.87 7.37 -18.85
CA LYS A 369 -4.42 7.59 -18.64
C LYS A 369 -3.92 7.19 -17.24
N VAL A 370 -4.84 6.97 -16.31
CA VAL A 370 -4.52 6.47 -14.95
C VAL A 370 -4.30 4.95 -14.94
N LEU A 371 -4.80 4.22 -15.94
CA LEU A 371 -4.63 2.79 -16.12
C LEU A 371 -3.28 2.46 -16.77
N ASP A 372 -2.85 1.21 -16.64
CA ASP A 372 -1.69 0.64 -17.33
C ASP A 372 -2.08 -0.56 -18.23
N GLU A 373 -1.08 -1.14 -18.88
CA GLU A 373 -1.22 -2.33 -19.73
C GLU A 373 -1.82 -3.55 -19.00
N PHE A 374 -1.51 -3.77 -17.71
CA PHE A 374 -2.06 -4.88 -16.92
C PHE A 374 -3.53 -4.67 -16.51
N ALA A 375 -3.96 -3.43 -16.23
CA ALA A 375 -5.37 -3.12 -16.03
C ALA A 375 -6.18 -3.44 -17.31
N ILE A 376 -5.68 -3.01 -18.47
CA ILE A 376 -6.32 -3.30 -19.75
C ILE A 376 -6.34 -4.81 -20.03
N GLU A 377 -5.27 -5.54 -19.69
CA GLU A 377 -5.25 -7.00 -19.79
C GLU A 377 -6.36 -7.66 -18.97
N ARG A 378 -6.51 -7.31 -17.68
CA ARG A 378 -7.58 -7.83 -16.80
C ARG A 378 -8.98 -7.50 -17.30
N ILE A 379 -9.16 -6.34 -17.93
CA ILE A 379 -10.44 -5.95 -18.55
C ILE A 379 -10.70 -6.82 -19.81
N VAL A 380 -9.72 -6.94 -20.70
CA VAL A 380 -9.79 -7.74 -21.94
C VAL A 380 -10.04 -9.22 -21.64
N GLN A 381 -9.48 -9.76 -20.56
CA GLN A 381 -9.71 -11.14 -20.08
C GLN A 381 -11.19 -11.44 -19.72
N LYS A 382 -12.06 -10.43 -19.55
CA LYS A 382 -13.52 -10.63 -19.41
C LYS A 382 -14.21 -11.01 -20.73
N GLY A 383 -13.48 -10.98 -21.86
CA GLY A 383 -13.92 -11.44 -23.17
C GLY A 383 -14.97 -10.55 -23.83
N ALA A 384 -15.72 -11.10 -24.79
CA ALA A 384 -16.67 -10.35 -25.61
C ALA A 384 -17.89 -9.76 -24.86
N ASN A 385 -18.04 -10.01 -23.54
CA ASN A 385 -19.19 -9.52 -22.78
C ASN A 385 -18.99 -8.06 -22.37
N GLU A 386 -19.56 -7.14 -23.16
CA GLU A 386 -19.56 -5.70 -22.88
C GLU A 386 -19.94 -5.38 -21.42
N SER A 387 -20.91 -6.08 -20.82
CA SER A 387 -21.34 -5.77 -19.44
C SER A 387 -20.27 -6.10 -18.40
N HIS A 388 -19.52 -7.19 -18.59
CA HIS A 388 -18.44 -7.59 -17.69
C HIS A 388 -17.22 -6.67 -17.85
N ILE A 389 -16.83 -6.34 -19.09
CA ILE A 389 -15.79 -5.36 -19.39
C ILE A 389 -16.10 -4.01 -18.75
N LYS A 390 -17.34 -3.56 -18.86
CA LYS A 390 -17.77 -2.26 -18.34
C LYS A 390 -17.76 -2.17 -16.82
N GLY A 391 -18.00 -3.29 -16.13
CA GLY A 391 -17.81 -3.42 -14.69
C GLY A 391 -16.34 -3.31 -14.32
N GLN A 392 -15.49 -4.18 -14.89
CA GLN A 392 -14.04 -4.18 -14.61
C GLN A 392 -13.38 -2.84 -14.97
N LEU A 393 -13.80 -2.18 -16.05
CA LEU A 393 -13.27 -0.88 -16.44
C LEU A 393 -13.61 0.21 -15.42
N LEU A 394 -14.78 0.16 -14.78
CA LEU A 394 -15.11 1.06 -13.66
C LEU A 394 -14.33 0.69 -12.39
N GLU A 395 -14.15 -0.60 -12.09
CA GLU A 395 -13.31 -1.09 -10.98
C GLU A 395 -11.87 -0.54 -11.08
N GLU A 396 -11.20 -0.75 -12.21
CA GLU A 396 -9.82 -0.33 -12.44
C GLU A 396 -9.65 1.20 -12.42
N ILE A 397 -10.60 1.96 -12.99
CA ILE A 397 -10.58 3.42 -12.93
C ILE A 397 -10.77 3.91 -11.49
N MET A 398 -11.61 3.23 -10.70
CA MET A 398 -11.84 3.59 -9.30
C MET A 398 -10.63 3.27 -8.42
N GLU A 399 -10.04 2.08 -8.58
CA GLU A 399 -8.80 1.67 -7.91
C GLU A 399 -7.70 2.72 -8.11
N ALA A 400 -7.45 3.09 -9.36
CA ALA A 400 -6.45 4.07 -9.73
C ALA A 400 -6.72 5.49 -9.19
N HIS A 401 -7.95 5.77 -8.74
CA HIS A 401 -8.35 7.07 -8.18
C HIS A 401 -8.44 7.07 -6.64
N ILE A 402 -8.93 5.99 -6.01
CA ILE A 402 -9.03 5.85 -4.54
C ILE A 402 -7.67 5.54 -3.90
N ILE A 403 -6.81 4.69 -4.49
CA ILE A 403 -5.54 4.34 -3.83
C ILE A 403 -4.67 5.59 -3.58
N PRO A 404 -4.52 6.55 -4.52
CA PRO A 404 -3.83 7.82 -4.24
C PRO A 404 -4.46 8.65 -3.11
N TRP A 405 -5.77 8.54 -2.88
CA TRP A 405 -6.43 9.19 -1.74
C TRP A 405 -6.01 8.54 -0.43
N LEU A 406 -6.05 7.19 -0.32
CA LEU A 406 -5.81 6.48 0.95
C LEU A 406 -4.44 6.75 1.59
N ARG A 407 -3.45 7.17 0.80
CA ARG A 407 -2.14 7.62 1.30
C ARG A 407 -2.17 8.93 2.07
N LYS A 408 -3.23 9.73 1.91
CA LYS A 408 -3.43 11.02 2.56
C LYS A 408 -4.25 10.81 3.82
N ARG A 409 -3.89 11.51 4.89
CA ARG A 409 -4.65 11.53 6.16
C ARG A 409 -6.13 11.83 5.94
N GLU A 410 -6.42 12.71 4.98
CA GLU A 410 -7.78 13.17 4.69
C GLU A 410 -8.68 12.10 4.04
N ALA A 411 -8.16 10.93 3.68
CA ALA A 411 -8.91 9.86 3.02
C ALA A 411 -10.15 9.40 3.81
N GLY A 412 -10.01 9.18 5.12
CA GLY A 412 -11.13 8.76 5.98
C GLY A 412 -12.26 9.79 5.97
N PHE A 413 -11.91 11.08 6.10
CA PHE A 413 -12.85 12.19 5.97
C PHE A 413 -13.42 12.32 4.56
N ALA A 414 -12.63 12.17 3.50
CA ALA A 414 -13.09 12.26 2.11
C ALA A 414 -14.12 11.17 1.79
N LEU A 415 -13.88 9.94 2.25
CA LEU A 415 -14.80 8.81 2.14
C LEU A 415 -15.95 8.85 3.17
N GLY A 416 -15.82 9.66 4.23
CA GLY A 416 -16.77 9.70 5.34
C GLY A 416 -16.86 8.37 6.08
N VAL A 417 -15.70 7.77 6.36
CA VAL A 417 -15.53 6.56 7.18
C VAL A 417 -14.69 6.90 8.40
N GLU A 418 -15.02 6.28 9.54
CA GLU A 418 -14.31 6.47 10.80
C GLU A 418 -13.08 5.55 10.85
N VAL A 419 -11.89 6.14 10.95
CA VAL A 419 -10.61 5.42 11.03
C VAL A 419 -10.09 5.59 12.45
N PRO A 420 -9.82 4.51 13.20
CA PRO A 420 -9.25 4.63 14.54
C PRO A 420 -7.85 5.26 14.51
N GLU A 421 -7.46 5.90 15.61
CA GLU A 421 -6.13 6.50 15.78
C GLU A 421 -5.01 5.46 15.56
N GLY A 422 -3.92 5.87 14.91
CA GLY A 422 -2.79 5.00 14.55
C GLY A 422 -3.08 3.95 13.46
N LYS A 423 -4.32 3.84 12.94
CA LYS A 423 -4.66 2.90 11.85
C LYS A 423 -4.50 3.54 10.47
N VAL A 424 -3.99 2.75 9.53
CA VAL A 424 -3.81 3.14 8.13
C VAL A 424 -4.90 2.49 7.28
N LEU A 425 -5.50 3.27 6.38
CA LEU A 425 -6.45 2.74 5.40
C LEU A 425 -5.75 1.98 4.28
N GLU A 426 -6.27 0.80 3.95
CA GLU A 426 -5.84 -0.03 2.84
C GLU A 426 -7.02 -0.30 1.90
N TYR A 427 -6.75 -0.28 0.59
CA TYR A 427 -7.70 -0.70 -0.44
C TYR A 427 -7.34 -2.10 -0.91
N ILE A 428 -8.30 -3.01 -0.86
CA ILE A 428 -8.16 -4.35 -1.45
C ILE A 428 -9.01 -4.36 -2.74
N PRO A 429 -8.41 -4.66 -3.91
CA PRO A 429 -9.13 -4.63 -5.18
C PRO A 429 -10.03 -5.86 -5.35
N GLY A 430 -11.15 -5.70 -6.05
CA GLY A 430 -12.19 -6.73 -6.18
C GLY A 430 -11.67 -8.08 -6.66
N HIS A 431 -10.82 -8.09 -7.69
CA HIS A 431 -10.22 -9.32 -8.21
C HIS A 431 -9.40 -10.14 -7.19
N ALA A 432 -8.89 -9.52 -6.13
CA ALA A 432 -8.17 -10.16 -5.03
C ALA A 432 -9.11 -10.73 -3.95
N ILE A 433 -10.34 -10.20 -3.80
CA ILE A 433 -11.29 -10.55 -2.74
C ILE A 433 -12.21 -11.68 -3.19
N ARG A 434 -12.09 -12.86 -2.57
CA ARG A 434 -12.92 -14.03 -2.90
C ARG A 434 -13.54 -14.69 -1.68
N SER A 435 -14.71 -15.31 -1.87
CA SER A 435 -15.36 -16.10 -0.82
C SER A 435 -14.50 -17.30 -0.44
N ALA A 436 -14.21 -17.47 0.86
CA ALA A 436 -13.56 -18.69 1.36
C ALA A 436 -14.54 -19.85 1.58
N MET A 437 -15.85 -19.57 1.66
CA MET A 437 -16.89 -20.58 1.94
C MET A 437 -17.28 -21.41 0.71
N GLU A 438 -17.01 -20.93 -0.51
CA GLU A 438 -17.49 -21.58 -1.74
C GLU A 438 -16.44 -22.54 -2.35
N LYS A 439 -16.91 -23.69 -2.87
CA LYS A 439 -16.07 -24.74 -3.52
C LYS A 439 -15.24 -24.24 -4.72
N THR A 440 -15.59 -23.07 -5.23
CA THR A 440 -14.91 -22.32 -6.27
C THR A 440 -14.88 -20.86 -5.80
N PRO A 441 -13.71 -20.27 -5.48
CA PRO A 441 -13.62 -18.92 -4.91
C PRO A 441 -14.18 -17.84 -5.86
N GLN A 442 -15.44 -17.44 -5.64
CA GLN A 442 -16.11 -16.36 -6.35
C GLN A 442 -15.68 -15.00 -5.81
N GLN A 443 -15.55 -14.02 -6.69
CA GLN A 443 -15.35 -12.61 -6.30
C GLN A 443 -16.55 -12.14 -5.46
N LEU A 444 -16.29 -11.48 -4.33
CA LEU A 444 -17.33 -10.99 -3.43
C LEU A 444 -17.85 -9.60 -3.81
N THR A 445 -16.94 -8.70 -4.17
CA THR A 445 -17.22 -7.27 -4.41
C THR A 445 -16.19 -6.71 -5.40
N ASP A 446 -16.40 -5.49 -5.88
CA ASP A 446 -15.48 -4.79 -6.80
C ASP A 446 -14.34 -4.08 -6.03
N GLY A 447 -14.46 -3.91 -4.70
CA GLY A 447 -13.33 -3.53 -3.84
C GLY A 447 -13.72 -3.32 -2.38
N MET A 448 -12.73 -3.25 -1.49
CA MET A 448 -12.91 -2.91 -0.07
C MET A 448 -11.92 -1.84 0.37
N VAL A 449 -12.34 -1.00 1.32
CA VAL A 449 -11.45 -0.18 2.13
C VAL A 449 -11.61 -0.54 3.61
N GLY A 450 -10.48 -0.66 4.30
CA GLY A 450 -10.46 -1.06 5.71
C GLY A 450 -9.11 -0.77 6.35
N TYR A 451 -8.87 -1.34 7.52
CA TYR A 451 -7.58 -1.34 8.19
C TYR A 451 -7.32 -2.69 8.86
N TRP A 452 -6.05 -2.98 9.11
CA TRP A 452 -5.66 -4.18 9.86
C TRP A 452 -5.64 -3.92 11.38
N ASP A 453 -6.24 -4.82 12.14
CA ASP A 453 -5.92 -5.02 13.55
C ASP A 453 -5.44 -6.45 13.77
N LYS A 454 -4.14 -6.59 13.98
CA LYS A 454 -3.43 -7.88 14.00
C LYS A 454 -3.70 -8.64 12.70
N GLU A 455 -4.34 -9.80 12.75
CA GLU A 455 -4.66 -10.65 11.61
C GLU A 455 -6.09 -10.45 11.07
N VAL A 456 -6.85 -9.50 11.64
CA VAL A 456 -8.23 -9.19 11.24
C VAL A 456 -8.25 -7.95 10.35
N PHE A 457 -8.94 -8.04 9.21
CA PHE A 457 -9.22 -6.90 8.36
C PHE A 457 -10.59 -6.28 8.71
N HIS A 458 -10.60 -5.03 9.15
CA HIS A 458 -11.80 -4.31 9.55
C HIS A 458 -12.35 -3.51 8.35
N VAL A 459 -13.48 -3.95 7.79
CA VAL A 459 -14.07 -3.36 6.57
C VAL A 459 -14.86 -2.11 6.91
N LEU A 460 -14.34 -0.96 6.50
CA LEU A 460 -14.97 0.36 6.66
C LEU A 460 -15.82 0.75 5.46
N GLY A 461 -15.48 0.27 4.26
CA GLY A 461 -16.31 0.45 3.08
C GLY A 461 -16.14 -0.62 2.01
N ILE A 462 -17.18 -0.77 1.20
CA ILE A 462 -17.32 -1.76 0.13
C ILE A 462 -17.66 -1.02 -1.16
N PHE A 463 -16.99 -1.33 -2.27
CA PHE A 463 -17.11 -0.64 -3.55
C PHE A 463 -17.78 -1.51 -4.60
N GLU A 464 -18.77 -0.94 -5.29
CA GLU A 464 -19.66 -1.68 -6.19
C GLU A 464 -19.89 -0.92 -7.51
N ALA A 465 -19.32 -1.42 -8.61
CA ALA A 465 -19.22 -0.76 -9.90
C ALA A 465 -20.43 -1.02 -10.81
N LYS A 466 -21.37 -0.06 -10.84
CA LYS A 466 -22.66 -0.18 -11.56
C LYS A 466 -22.73 0.73 -12.79
N ALA A 467 -22.32 0.17 -13.93
CA ALA A 467 -22.24 0.88 -15.20
C ALA A 467 -23.57 1.14 -15.96
N GLY A 468 -24.73 0.89 -15.34
CA GLY A 468 -26.04 1.08 -15.98
C GLY A 468 -27.23 0.69 -15.10
N LYS A 469 -28.44 1.10 -15.52
CA LYS A 469 -29.70 0.94 -14.76
C LYS A 469 -29.95 -0.47 -14.21
N LYS A 470 -29.51 -1.51 -14.93
CA LYS A 470 -29.62 -2.91 -14.51
C LYS A 470 -28.80 -3.20 -13.25
N GLY A 471 -27.49 -2.93 -13.29
CA GLY A 471 -26.59 -3.18 -12.15
C GLY A 471 -26.99 -2.40 -10.90
N THR A 472 -27.54 -1.19 -11.06
CA THR A 472 -28.04 -0.41 -9.91
C THR A 472 -29.35 -0.95 -9.33
N ARG A 473 -30.20 -1.63 -10.12
CA ARG A 473 -31.36 -2.38 -9.62
C ARG A 473 -30.92 -3.62 -8.84
N GLU A 474 -29.89 -4.31 -9.33
CA GLU A 474 -29.35 -5.55 -8.75
C GLU A 474 -28.70 -5.35 -7.38
N LEU A 475 -28.36 -4.12 -6.97
CA LEU A 475 -27.91 -3.82 -5.60
C LEU A 475 -28.97 -4.10 -4.54
N LEU A 476 -30.25 -3.83 -4.83
CA LEU A 476 -31.31 -3.71 -3.81
C LEU A 476 -32.53 -4.61 -4.02
N VAL A 477 -32.88 -4.92 -5.26
CA VAL A 477 -34.19 -5.54 -5.54
C VAL A 477 -34.12 -7.04 -5.34
N GLY A 478 -34.69 -7.51 -4.23
CA GLY A 478 -35.11 -8.90 -4.06
C GLY A 478 -36.17 -9.30 -5.09
N SER A 479 -36.21 -10.58 -5.48
CA SER A 479 -36.93 -11.03 -6.69
C SER A 479 -38.46 -10.86 -6.67
N LYS A 480 -39.03 -10.55 -5.49
CA LYS A 480 -40.48 -10.49 -5.24
C LYS A 480 -41.17 -9.38 -6.06
N ASP A 481 -40.54 -8.21 -6.18
CA ASP A 481 -41.13 -7.03 -6.84
C ASP A 481 -40.74 -6.90 -8.34
N LEU A 482 -40.10 -7.92 -8.92
CA LEU A 482 -39.69 -7.90 -10.32
C LEU A 482 -40.88 -8.08 -11.28
N THR A 483 -40.99 -7.21 -12.29
CA THR A 483 -41.95 -7.36 -13.39
C THR A 483 -41.61 -8.58 -14.27
N VAL A 484 -42.55 -9.03 -15.12
CA VAL A 484 -42.34 -10.22 -15.97
C VAL A 484 -41.09 -10.10 -16.85
N ALA A 485 -40.87 -8.94 -17.49
CA ALA A 485 -39.67 -8.67 -18.28
C ALA A 485 -38.40 -8.75 -17.42
N GLN A 486 -38.44 -8.23 -16.19
CA GLN A 486 -37.30 -8.24 -15.27
C GLN A 486 -36.99 -9.65 -14.73
N LYS A 487 -38.00 -10.51 -14.55
CA LYS A 487 -37.84 -11.93 -14.22
C LYS A 487 -37.21 -12.70 -15.40
N GLN A 488 -37.55 -12.36 -16.64
CA GLN A 488 -36.89 -12.88 -17.83
C GLN A 488 -35.42 -12.41 -17.94
N GLU A 489 -35.13 -11.13 -17.70
CA GLU A 489 -33.75 -10.59 -17.64
C GLU A 489 -32.89 -11.31 -16.58
N LEU A 490 -33.44 -11.51 -15.38
CA LEU A 490 -32.75 -12.18 -14.28
C LEU A 490 -32.45 -13.64 -14.63
N ARG A 491 -33.39 -14.34 -15.29
CA ARG A 491 -33.20 -15.73 -15.76
C ARG A 491 -32.20 -15.83 -16.91
N ALA A 492 -32.13 -14.83 -17.80
CA ALA A 492 -31.11 -14.75 -18.84
C ALA A 492 -29.71 -14.58 -18.21
N PHE A 493 -29.55 -13.64 -17.28
CA PHE A 493 -28.28 -13.46 -16.57
C PHE A 493 -27.88 -14.69 -15.75
N ALA A 494 -28.82 -15.31 -15.04
CA ALA A 494 -28.57 -16.56 -14.31
C ALA A 494 -28.17 -17.71 -15.25
N LYS A 495 -28.68 -17.75 -16.50
CA LYS A 495 -28.26 -18.72 -17.52
C LYS A 495 -26.83 -18.49 -18.01
N ASP A 496 -26.37 -17.24 -18.07
CA ASP A 496 -24.99 -16.92 -18.42
C ASP A 496 -24.04 -17.22 -17.25
N THR A 497 -24.37 -16.82 -16.01
CA THR A 497 -23.63 -17.25 -14.81
C THR A 497 -23.53 -18.77 -14.70
N TRP A 498 -24.63 -19.48 -15.02
CA TRP A 498 -24.69 -20.94 -15.02
C TRP A 498 -23.75 -21.57 -16.06
N ARG A 499 -23.63 -20.96 -17.26
CA ARG A 499 -22.67 -21.40 -18.28
C ARG A 499 -21.24 -21.22 -17.79
N ASP A 500 -20.92 -20.04 -17.26
CA ASP A 500 -19.58 -19.70 -16.77
C ASP A 500 -19.15 -20.62 -15.61
N GLU A 501 -20.00 -20.78 -14.58
CA GLU A 501 -19.73 -21.68 -13.45
C GLU A 501 -19.57 -23.15 -13.89
N ARG A 502 -20.42 -23.63 -14.81
CA ARG A 502 -20.34 -24.99 -15.37
C ARG A 502 -19.06 -25.21 -16.16
N ASP A 503 -18.66 -24.25 -16.98
CA ASP A 503 -17.50 -24.37 -17.85
C ASP A 503 -16.19 -24.26 -17.03
N ILE A 504 -16.18 -23.47 -15.95
CA ILE A 504 -15.12 -23.48 -14.92
C ILE A 504 -15.05 -24.86 -14.24
N ALA A 505 -16.18 -25.39 -13.77
CA ALA A 505 -16.22 -26.71 -13.12
C ALA A 505 -15.72 -27.82 -14.05
N LYS A 506 -16.11 -27.79 -15.34
CA LYS A 506 -15.60 -28.69 -16.39
C LYS A 506 -14.08 -28.60 -16.55
N ARG A 507 -13.50 -27.38 -16.60
CA ARG A 507 -12.04 -27.19 -16.66
C ARG A 507 -11.32 -27.73 -15.42
N LEU A 508 -11.95 -27.65 -14.25
CA LEU A 508 -11.42 -28.15 -12.98
C LEU A 508 -11.71 -29.66 -12.73
N GLY A 509 -12.32 -30.37 -13.67
CA GLY A 509 -12.70 -31.78 -13.51
C GLY A 509 -13.75 -32.03 -12.42
N LYS A 510 -14.47 -31.00 -11.96
CA LYS A 510 -15.46 -31.08 -10.89
C LYS A 510 -16.88 -31.20 -11.45
N PRO A 511 -17.76 -32.04 -10.86
CA PRO A 511 -19.17 -32.09 -11.25
C PRO A 511 -19.90 -30.79 -10.86
N TYR A 512 -20.76 -30.28 -11.75
CA TYR A 512 -21.56 -29.08 -11.52
C TYR A 512 -23.04 -29.42 -11.48
N THR A 513 -23.69 -29.17 -10.34
CA THR A 513 -25.07 -29.61 -10.06
C THR A 513 -26.07 -28.48 -9.84
N ARG A 514 -25.62 -27.21 -9.82
CA ARG A 514 -26.52 -26.04 -9.66
C ARG A 514 -27.45 -25.90 -10.88
N THR A 515 -28.69 -25.49 -10.65
CA THR A 515 -29.64 -25.13 -11.73
C THR A 515 -29.77 -23.62 -11.90
N VAL A 516 -30.30 -23.18 -13.04
CA VAL A 516 -30.59 -21.75 -13.30
C VAL A 516 -31.61 -21.23 -12.29
N GLU A 517 -32.59 -22.04 -11.90
CA GLU A 517 -33.63 -21.71 -10.91
C GLU A 517 -33.05 -21.55 -9.50
N GLN A 518 -32.05 -22.34 -9.13
CA GLN A 518 -31.31 -22.15 -7.87
C GLN A 518 -30.50 -20.84 -7.89
N LEU A 519 -29.82 -20.53 -9.00
CA LEU A 519 -29.10 -19.25 -9.18
C LEU A 519 -30.03 -18.02 -9.24
N VAL A 520 -31.30 -18.22 -9.60
CA VAL A 520 -32.35 -17.18 -9.51
C VAL A 520 -32.79 -16.97 -8.06
N ARG A 521 -33.09 -18.04 -7.31
CA ARG A 521 -33.50 -17.94 -5.88
C ARG A 521 -32.39 -17.39 -4.97
N LEU A 522 -31.13 -17.71 -5.26
CA LEU A 522 -29.95 -17.17 -4.57
C LEU A 522 -29.72 -15.66 -4.81
N LYS A 523 -30.63 -14.96 -5.49
CA LYS A 523 -30.60 -13.51 -5.75
C LYS A 523 -31.78 -12.77 -5.10
N ASP A 524 -32.53 -13.43 -4.21
CA ASP A 524 -33.75 -12.90 -3.60
C ASP A 524 -33.55 -11.73 -2.59
N GLY A 525 -32.30 -11.38 -2.23
CA GLY A 525 -31.95 -10.23 -1.36
C GLY A 525 -31.28 -9.04 -2.08
N GLY A 526 -31.13 -9.07 -3.40
CA GLY A 526 -30.21 -8.13 -4.09
C GLY A 526 -28.74 -8.43 -3.78
N GLN A 527 -27.81 -7.67 -4.35
CA GLN A 527 -26.37 -7.91 -4.16
C GLN A 527 -25.90 -7.42 -2.78
N LEU A 528 -26.26 -6.20 -2.39
CA LEU A 528 -25.72 -5.56 -1.18
C LEU A 528 -26.07 -6.33 0.11
N GLN A 529 -27.28 -6.87 0.21
CA GLN A 529 -27.68 -7.73 1.34
C GLN A 529 -26.86 -9.03 1.38
N ARG A 530 -26.61 -9.66 0.23
CA ARG A 530 -25.86 -10.93 0.17
C ARG A 530 -24.39 -10.73 0.54
N ASP A 531 -23.79 -9.63 0.12
CA ASP A 531 -22.39 -9.34 0.47
C ASP A 531 -22.28 -8.94 1.95
N ILE A 532 -23.30 -8.29 2.52
CA ILE A 532 -23.45 -8.16 3.98
C ILE A 532 -23.55 -9.51 4.68
N GLU A 533 -24.45 -10.41 4.24
CA GLU A 533 -24.64 -11.74 4.85
C GLU A 533 -23.37 -12.60 4.77
N ARG A 534 -22.55 -12.43 3.72
CA ARG A 534 -21.27 -13.14 3.52
C ARG A 534 -20.09 -12.57 4.33
N LEU A 535 -20.18 -11.33 4.78
CA LEU A 535 -19.10 -10.60 5.47
C LEU A 535 -19.42 -10.26 6.93
N ALA A 536 -20.68 -10.39 7.34
CA ALA A 536 -21.11 -10.28 8.72
C ALA A 536 -20.51 -11.41 9.58
N VAL A 537 -20.48 -11.17 10.89
CA VAL A 537 -20.17 -12.20 11.88
C VAL A 537 -21.16 -13.36 11.72
N ASN A 538 -20.64 -14.59 11.69
CA ASN A 538 -21.43 -15.81 11.58
C ASN A 538 -22.36 -15.98 12.81
N GLU A 539 -23.39 -16.82 12.71
CA GLU A 539 -24.36 -17.06 13.80
C GLU A 539 -23.72 -17.58 15.09
N ASP A 540 -22.55 -18.22 15.01
CA ASP A 540 -21.76 -18.71 16.15
C ASP A 540 -20.84 -17.65 16.78
N GLY A 541 -20.85 -16.41 16.28
CA GLY A 541 -19.98 -15.32 16.73
C GLY A 541 -18.59 -15.31 16.09
N SER A 542 -18.26 -16.26 15.20
CA SER A 542 -16.99 -16.26 14.47
C SER A 542 -16.96 -15.22 13.34
N LEU A 543 -15.76 -14.71 13.03
CA LEU A 543 -15.59 -13.75 11.94
C LEU A 543 -15.73 -14.42 10.57
N ALA A 544 -16.26 -13.67 9.59
CA ALA A 544 -16.27 -14.11 8.20
C ALA A 544 -14.84 -14.33 7.70
N SER A 545 -14.64 -15.34 6.86
CA SER A 545 -13.35 -15.62 6.22
C SER A 545 -13.42 -15.35 4.73
N VAL A 546 -12.44 -14.63 4.20
CA VAL A 546 -12.27 -14.36 2.77
C VAL A 546 -10.88 -14.79 2.32
N PHE A 547 -10.72 -15.05 1.03
CA PHE A 547 -9.40 -15.09 0.40
C PHE A 547 -9.02 -13.67 -0.06
N ILE A 548 -7.85 -13.21 0.37
CA ILE A 548 -7.16 -12.00 -0.12
C ILE A 548 -5.76 -12.44 -0.56
N ASP A 549 -5.41 -12.20 -1.82
CA ASP A 549 -4.12 -12.57 -2.43
C ASP A 549 -3.68 -14.02 -2.15
N GLY A 550 -4.64 -14.94 -2.21
CA GLY A 550 -4.43 -16.38 -1.99
C GLY A 550 -4.32 -16.81 -0.53
N LYS A 551 -4.41 -15.89 0.44
CA LYS A 551 -4.42 -16.18 1.88
C LYS A 551 -5.83 -16.09 2.44
N THR A 552 -6.21 -17.02 3.32
CA THR A 552 -7.44 -16.90 4.12
C THR A 552 -7.23 -15.83 5.20
N VAL A 553 -8.15 -14.87 5.28
CA VAL A 553 -8.10 -13.73 6.19
C VAL A 553 -9.42 -13.63 6.95
N SER A 554 -9.35 -13.36 8.25
CA SER A 554 -10.53 -13.06 9.07
C SER A 554 -10.97 -11.62 8.85
N VAL A 555 -12.26 -11.41 8.64
CA VAL A 555 -12.84 -10.11 8.29
C VAL A 555 -13.90 -9.72 9.31
N HIS A 556 -13.84 -8.47 9.77
CA HIS A 556 -14.85 -7.87 10.61
C HIS A 556 -15.56 -6.73 9.85
N MET A 557 -16.83 -6.94 9.52
CA MET A 557 -17.72 -5.94 8.93
C MET A 557 -18.93 -5.71 9.85
N SER A 558 -19.33 -4.45 10.03
CA SER A 558 -20.53 -4.09 10.81
C SER A 558 -21.54 -3.38 9.89
N PRO A 559 -22.75 -3.94 9.67
CA PRO A 559 -23.75 -3.36 8.76
C PRO A 559 -24.18 -1.92 9.10
N LYS A 560 -23.95 -1.48 10.34
CA LYS A 560 -24.28 -0.12 10.82
C LYS A 560 -23.15 0.89 10.64
N SER A 561 -21.90 0.45 10.48
CA SER A 561 -20.73 1.33 10.37
C SER A 561 -20.11 1.30 8.98
N THR A 562 -20.04 0.13 8.35
CA THR A 562 -19.53 -0.05 6.98
C THR A 562 -20.38 0.73 5.98
N LYS A 563 -19.73 1.50 5.09
CA LYS A 563 -20.39 2.28 4.03
C LYS A 563 -20.27 1.58 2.67
N PHE A 564 -21.33 1.62 1.88
CA PHE A 564 -21.35 1.11 0.51
C PHE A 564 -21.14 2.23 -0.49
N PHE A 565 -20.20 2.05 -1.40
CA PHE A 565 -19.81 3.01 -2.42
C PHE A 565 -20.24 2.52 -3.81
N GLY A 566 -21.31 3.09 -4.35
CA GLY A 566 -21.76 2.79 -5.72
C GLY A 566 -20.92 3.54 -6.74
N ILE A 567 -20.07 2.85 -7.50
CA ILE A 567 -19.25 3.46 -8.55
C ILE A 567 -20.06 3.57 -9.83
N VAL A 568 -20.28 4.81 -10.30
CA VAL A 568 -21.10 5.10 -11.49
C VAL A 568 -20.34 5.94 -12.51
N PRO A 569 -20.72 5.95 -13.79
CA PRO A 569 -20.14 6.88 -14.77
C PRO A 569 -20.52 8.34 -14.48
N LYS A 570 -19.67 9.30 -14.84
CA LYS A 570 -19.94 10.74 -14.70
C LYS A 570 -21.25 11.12 -15.41
N GLY A 571 -22.06 11.96 -14.74
CA GLY A 571 -23.36 12.42 -15.24
C GLY A 571 -24.54 11.47 -15.02
N LYS A 572 -24.40 10.38 -14.25
CA LYS A 572 -25.56 9.61 -13.77
C LYS A 572 -26.25 10.33 -12.61
N ARG A 573 -27.58 10.24 -12.59
CA ARG A 573 -28.40 10.62 -11.43
C ARG A 573 -28.17 9.63 -10.29
N ILE A 574 -27.54 10.11 -9.22
CA ILE A 574 -27.17 9.36 -8.01
C ILE A 574 -28.31 9.37 -6.98
N ASP A 575 -29.04 10.48 -6.93
CA ASP A 575 -30.08 10.80 -5.94
C ASP A 575 -31.13 9.71 -5.75
N VAL A 576 -31.59 9.08 -6.84
CA VAL A 576 -32.58 8.01 -6.80
C VAL A 576 -32.01 6.73 -6.16
N PHE A 577 -30.72 6.45 -6.36
CA PHE A 577 -30.09 5.23 -5.83
C PHE A 577 -29.77 5.38 -4.35
N GLU A 578 -29.19 6.51 -3.94
CA GLU A 578 -28.90 6.81 -2.54
C GLU A 578 -30.17 6.74 -1.69
N ALA A 579 -31.26 7.36 -2.14
CA ALA A 579 -32.55 7.29 -1.46
C ALA A 579 -33.08 5.85 -1.28
N GLN A 580 -32.92 4.97 -2.27
CA GLN A 580 -33.37 3.59 -2.19
C GLN A 580 -32.49 2.73 -1.26
N VAL A 581 -31.15 2.90 -1.31
CA VAL A 581 -30.25 2.13 -0.44
C VAL A 581 -30.36 2.59 1.03
N THR A 582 -30.48 3.91 1.25
CA THR A 582 -30.71 4.47 2.59
C THR A 582 -32.07 4.07 3.16
N ALA A 583 -33.12 3.96 2.34
CA ALA A 583 -34.42 3.46 2.77
C ALA A 583 -34.38 1.97 3.23
N ALA A 584 -33.43 1.18 2.72
CA ALA A 584 -33.16 -0.18 3.19
C ALA A 584 -32.29 -0.23 4.47
N GLY A 585 -31.94 0.92 5.05
CA GLY A 585 -31.20 1.02 6.33
C GLY A 585 -29.68 1.03 6.20
N TYR A 586 -29.13 0.99 4.99
CA TYR A 586 -27.69 0.93 4.76
C TYR A 586 -27.08 2.31 4.52
N LYS A 587 -25.86 2.52 5.05
CA LYS A 587 -25.04 3.70 4.71
C LYS A 587 -24.53 3.53 3.28
N PHE A 588 -25.01 4.34 2.36
CA PHE A 588 -24.59 4.30 0.96
C PHE A 588 -24.27 5.69 0.44
N GLU A 589 -23.34 5.73 -0.50
CA GLU A 589 -22.95 6.92 -1.22
C GLU A 589 -22.49 6.51 -2.63
N ALA A 590 -22.70 7.33 -3.65
CA ALA A 590 -22.15 7.04 -4.97
C ALA A 590 -20.97 7.97 -5.29
N ILE A 591 -19.92 7.38 -5.85
CA ILE A 591 -18.75 8.10 -6.37
C ILE A 591 -18.81 7.95 -7.89
N ALA A 592 -18.61 9.04 -8.64
CA ALA A 592 -18.55 8.89 -10.09
C ALA A 592 -17.11 8.72 -10.57
N ALA A 593 -16.89 7.66 -11.34
CA ALA A 593 -15.65 7.51 -12.09
C ALA A 593 -15.51 8.65 -13.13
N PRO A 594 -14.29 9.16 -13.39
CA PRO A 594 -14.02 10.28 -14.31
C PRO A 594 -14.33 10.04 -15.80
N ILE A 595 -15.09 9.00 -16.14
CA ILE A 595 -15.46 8.64 -17.50
C ILE A 595 -16.95 8.90 -17.73
N SER A 596 -17.29 9.56 -18.85
CA SER A 596 -18.70 9.75 -19.19
C SER A 596 -19.33 8.41 -19.58
N ASN A 597 -20.65 8.28 -19.46
CA ASN A 597 -21.34 7.06 -19.90
C ASN A 597 -21.14 6.79 -21.41
N THR A 598 -20.94 7.82 -22.23
CA THR A 598 -20.71 7.69 -23.68
C THR A 598 -19.32 7.13 -23.94
N ASP A 599 -18.29 7.72 -23.33
CA ASP A 599 -16.89 7.26 -23.48
C ASP A 599 -16.73 5.84 -22.94
N LEU A 600 -17.36 5.55 -21.79
CA LEU A 600 -17.36 4.22 -21.18
C LEU A 600 -17.97 3.17 -22.12
N ASN A 601 -19.09 3.48 -22.77
CA ASN A 601 -19.70 2.59 -23.76
C ASN A 601 -18.75 2.35 -24.96
N THR A 602 -18.13 3.40 -25.50
CA THR A 602 -17.27 3.29 -26.68
C THR A 602 -15.96 2.56 -26.37
N ALA A 603 -15.31 2.86 -25.24
CA ALA A 603 -14.14 2.14 -24.77
C ALA A 603 -14.45 0.66 -24.49
N THR A 604 -15.60 0.36 -23.86
CA THR A 604 -16.07 -1.01 -23.60
C THR A 604 -16.19 -1.82 -24.88
N LYS A 605 -16.79 -1.28 -25.94
CA LYS A 605 -16.95 -1.98 -27.22
C LYS A 605 -15.61 -2.35 -27.85
N ARG A 606 -14.69 -1.38 -27.91
CA ARG A 606 -13.34 -1.60 -28.44
C ARG A 606 -12.58 -2.66 -27.65
N LEU A 607 -12.71 -2.65 -26.32
CA LEU A 607 -12.13 -3.67 -25.44
C LEU A 607 -12.78 -5.05 -25.62
N ALA A 608 -14.09 -5.12 -25.90
CA ALA A 608 -14.80 -6.36 -26.18
C ALA A 608 -14.38 -7.00 -27.51
N GLU A 609 -14.13 -6.19 -28.54
CA GLU A 609 -13.56 -6.64 -29.82
C GLU A 609 -12.17 -7.26 -29.63
N ILE A 610 -11.31 -6.63 -28.82
CA ILE A 610 -9.98 -7.17 -28.47
C ILE A 610 -10.09 -8.44 -27.62
N GLY A 611 -11.00 -8.48 -26.63
CA GLY A 611 -11.27 -9.66 -25.81
C GLY A 611 -11.81 -10.85 -26.61
N ALA A 612 -12.62 -10.59 -27.64
CA ALA A 612 -13.10 -11.60 -28.57
C ALA A 612 -11.99 -12.18 -29.48
N ALA A 613 -10.96 -11.37 -29.78
CA ALA A 613 -9.82 -11.78 -30.61
C ALA A 613 -8.69 -12.48 -29.82
N THR A 614 -8.50 -12.11 -28.54
CA THR A 614 -7.39 -12.59 -27.70
C THR A 614 -7.71 -13.87 -26.92
N ILE A 615 -8.98 -14.12 -26.56
CA ILE A 615 -9.35 -15.39 -25.93
C ILE A 615 -9.31 -16.51 -26.99
N PRO A 616 -8.44 -17.54 -26.83
CA PRO A 616 -8.39 -18.64 -27.78
C PRO A 616 -9.76 -19.33 -27.82
N LYS A 617 -10.29 -19.51 -29.05
CA LYS A 617 -11.50 -20.30 -29.24
C LYS A 617 -11.27 -21.70 -28.64
N PRO A 618 -12.23 -22.24 -27.85
CA PRO A 618 -12.11 -23.60 -27.37
C PRO A 618 -12.03 -24.57 -28.56
N PRO A 619 -11.18 -25.61 -28.49
CA PRO A 619 -11.07 -26.63 -29.53
C PRO A 619 -12.36 -27.45 -29.67
#